data_AF-A0A7S0TP60-F1
#
_entry.id   AF-A0A7S0TP60-F1
#
_cell.length_a   1.000
_cell.length_b   1.000
_cell.length_c   1.000
_cell.angle_alpha   90.00
_cell.angle_beta   90.00
_cell.angle_gamma   90.00
#
_symmetry.space_group_name_H-M   'P 1'
#
loop_
_entity.id
_entity.type
_entity.pdbx_description
1 polymer ?
#
loop_
_entity_poly.entity_id
_entity_poly.type
_entity_poly.pdbx_seq_one_letter_code
_entity_poly.pdbx_strand_id
1 'polypeptide(L)'
;GPGDVGIGVVLAAQGGKIVVSLVESGSNAFRARIPPGSVLHTIDGSFLSGLSVEQANNLLYGAPHTAVVLGIQHPSRGAGISDVAIIRAGSPPRPPPPPPGSTDAAH
;
A
#
# COMPACT_ATOMS: atom_id res chain seq x y z
N GLY A 1 -10.73 4.03 8.08
CA GLY A 1 -11.41 3.71 9.35
C GLY A 1 -10.90 2.42 9.95
N PRO A 2 -11.39 2.02 11.14
CA PRO A 2 -11.12 0.68 11.67
C PRO A 2 -11.64 -0.37 10.67
N GLY A 3 -10.72 -1.13 10.08
CA GLY A 3 -11.04 -2.13 9.04
C GLY A 3 -10.51 -1.81 7.64
N ASP A 4 -9.91 -0.63 7.43
CA ASP A 4 -9.26 -0.34 6.16
C ASP A 4 -8.05 -1.26 5.95
N VAL A 5 -7.86 -1.62 4.69
CA VAL A 5 -6.84 -2.57 4.26
C VAL A 5 -6.11 -2.04 3.05
N GLY A 6 -4.81 -2.34 3.01
CA GLY A 6 -3.96 -1.94 1.90
C GLY A 6 -3.89 -3.02 0.82
N ILE A 7 -2.89 -2.85 -0.04
CA ILE A 7 -2.59 -3.76 -1.16
C ILE A 7 -1.27 -4.54 -0.98
N GLY A 8 -0.53 -4.27 0.10
CA GLY A 8 0.76 -4.91 0.43
C GLY A 8 1.96 -4.32 -0.31
N VAL A 9 2.08 -2.99 -0.30
CA VAL A 9 3.26 -2.27 -0.78
C VAL A 9 3.80 -1.36 0.31
N VAL A 10 5.11 -1.12 0.27
CA VAL A 10 5.77 -0.06 1.04
C VAL A 10 6.17 1.03 0.05
N LEU A 11 5.79 2.26 0.38
CA LEU A 11 6.16 3.44 -0.38
C LEU A 11 7.38 4.12 0.24
N ALA A 12 8.19 4.76 -0.60
CA ALA A 12 9.29 5.62 -0.19
C ALA A 12 9.34 6.90 -1.04
N ALA A 13 9.95 7.95 -0.49
CA ALA A 13 10.28 9.15 -1.25
C ALA A 13 11.67 9.00 -1.85
N GLN A 14 11.80 9.16 -3.16
CA GLN A 14 13.08 9.16 -3.85
C GLN A 14 13.10 10.26 -4.91
N GLY A 15 14.00 11.23 -4.76
CA GLY A 15 14.15 12.33 -5.71
C GLY A 15 12.88 13.17 -5.90
N GLY A 16 12.11 13.37 -4.82
CA GLY A 16 10.84 14.10 -4.85
C GLY A 16 9.66 13.32 -5.45
N LYS A 17 9.86 12.05 -5.78
CA LYS A 17 8.81 11.15 -6.30
C LYS A 17 8.47 10.08 -5.28
N ILE A 18 7.25 9.57 -5.36
CA ILE A 18 6.80 8.43 -4.55
C ILE A 18 7.08 7.16 -5.34
N VAL A 19 7.83 6.24 -4.73
CA VAL A 19 8.25 4.98 -5.34
C VAL A 19 7.82 3.80 -4.51
N VAL A 20 7.56 2.67 -5.17
CA VAL A 20 7.40 1.37 -4.48
C VAL A 20 8.78 0.91 -4.03
N SER A 21 9.05 0.93 -2.73
CA SER A 21 10.31 0.41 -2.19
C SER A 21 10.27 -1.09 -2.01
N LEU A 22 9.13 -1.63 -1.60
CA LEU A 22 8.92 -3.06 -1.36
C LEU A 22 7.51 -3.48 -1.78
N VAL A 23 7.38 -4.72 -2.24
CA VAL A 23 6.11 -5.40 -2.42
C VAL A 23 6.11 -6.63 -1.52
N GLU A 24 5.11 -6.72 -0.65
CA GLU A 24 4.99 -7.83 0.30
C GLU A 24 4.66 -9.13 -0.45
N SER A 25 5.40 -10.21 -0.16
CA SER A 25 5.18 -11.50 -0.81
C SER A 25 3.78 -12.05 -0.54
N GLY A 26 3.10 -12.52 -1.58
CA GLY A 26 1.74 -13.07 -1.48
C GLY A 26 0.61 -12.04 -1.45
N SER A 27 0.94 -10.74 -1.34
CA SER A 27 -0.03 -9.63 -1.38
C SER A 27 -0.74 -9.48 -2.74
N ASN A 28 -1.77 -8.64 -2.77
CA ASN A 28 -2.48 -8.35 -4.02
C ASN A 28 -1.61 -7.53 -4.99
N ALA A 29 -0.75 -6.64 -4.48
CA ALA A 29 0.25 -5.95 -5.30
C ALA A 29 1.30 -6.91 -5.89
N PHE A 30 1.72 -7.93 -5.12
CA PHE A 30 2.61 -8.98 -5.63
C PHE A 30 1.95 -9.78 -6.75
N ARG A 31 0.68 -10.17 -6.57
CA ARG A 31 -0.11 -10.89 -7.59
C ARG A 31 -0.35 -10.03 -8.84
N ALA A 32 -0.51 -8.72 -8.67
CA ALA A 32 -0.58 -7.74 -9.74
C ALA A 32 0.78 -7.46 -10.42
N ARG A 33 1.86 -8.09 -9.93
CA ARG A 33 3.23 -7.97 -10.46
C ARG A 33 3.74 -6.54 -10.50
N ILE A 34 3.38 -5.73 -9.50
CA ILE A 34 4.01 -4.41 -9.34
C ILE A 34 5.49 -4.61 -9.03
N PRO A 35 6.42 -4.07 -9.84
CA PRO A 35 7.82 -4.18 -9.54
C PRO A 35 8.24 -3.13 -8.50
N PRO A 36 9.09 -3.48 -7.52
CA PRO A 36 9.84 -2.49 -6.75
C PRO A 36 10.60 -1.54 -7.67
N GLY A 37 10.70 -0.27 -7.27
CA GLY A 37 11.24 0.81 -8.10
C GLY A 37 10.21 1.46 -9.04
N SER A 38 8.96 0.97 -9.07
CA SER A 38 7.88 1.68 -9.78
C SER A 38 7.65 3.05 -9.18
N VAL A 39 7.55 4.06 -10.04
CA VAL A 39 7.16 5.42 -9.61
C VAL A 39 5.64 5.52 -9.65
N LEU A 40 5.02 5.92 -8.56
CA LEU A 40 3.60 6.23 -8.52
C LEU A 40 3.38 7.69 -8.91
N HIS A 41 2.46 7.90 -9.83
CA HIS A 41 2.03 9.22 -10.27
C HIS A 41 0.63 9.56 -9.77
N THR A 42 -0.27 8.58 -9.78
CA THR A 42 -1.66 8.75 -9.33
C THR A 42 -2.15 7.58 -8.49
N ILE A 43 -3.08 7.85 -7.57
CA ILE A 43 -3.89 6.86 -6.86
C ILE A 43 -5.35 7.28 -7.00
N ASP A 44 -6.18 6.42 -7.58
CA ASP A 44 -7.60 6.69 -7.88
C ASP A 44 -7.79 8.04 -8.62
N GLY A 45 -6.89 8.33 -9.57
CA GLY A 45 -6.86 9.59 -10.33
C GLY A 45 -6.28 10.81 -9.58
N SER A 46 -5.99 10.69 -8.28
CA SER A 46 -5.36 11.77 -7.50
C SER A 46 -3.86 11.80 -7.72
N PHE A 47 -3.32 12.94 -8.15
CA PHE A 47 -1.88 13.12 -8.33
C PHE A 47 -1.12 13.08 -7.01
N LEU A 48 0.03 12.40 -7.02
CA LEU A 48 0.90 12.27 -5.85
C LEU A 48 1.99 13.35 -5.77
N SER A 49 2.12 14.18 -6.80
CA SER A 49 3.07 15.29 -6.80
C SER A 49 2.77 16.26 -5.66
N GLY A 50 3.75 16.48 -4.78
CA GLY A 50 3.61 17.35 -3.62
C GLY A 50 2.97 16.69 -2.39
N LEU A 51 2.57 15.42 -2.47
CA LEU A 51 2.13 14.65 -1.31
C LEU A 51 3.32 14.03 -0.57
N SER A 52 3.17 13.86 0.74
CA SER A 52 4.08 13.04 1.54
C SER A 52 3.82 11.55 1.29
N VAL A 53 4.81 10.71 1.62
CA VAL A 53 4.66 9.25 1.57
C VAL A 53 3.49 8.78 2.44
N GLU A 54 3.28 9.41 3.59
CA GLU A 54 2.18 9.10 4.50
C GLU A 54 0.82 9.44 3.87
N GLN A 55 0.69 10.61 3.23
CA GLN A 55 -0.52 11.00 2.52
C GLN A 55 -0.82 10.04 1.36
N ALA A 56 0.19 9.65 0.60
CA ALA A 56 0.01 8.68 -0.48
C ALA A 56 -0.34 7.27 0.05
N ASN A 57 0.29 6.84 1.16
CA ASN A 57 -0.07 5.60 1.82
C ASN A 57 -1.55 5.59 2.22
N ASN A 58 -2.06 6.70 2.78
CA ASN A 58 -3.47 6.79 3.18
C ASN A 58 -4.44 6.59 2.00
N LEU A 59 -4.06 6.95 0.77
CA LEU A 59 -4.87 6.71 -0.43
C LEU A 59 -4.90 5.23 -0.85
N LEU A 60 -3.87 4.46 -0.50
CA LEU A 60 -3.82 3.02 -0.77
C LEU A 60 -4.77 2.23 0.14
N TYR A 61 -5.03 2.73 1.34
CA TYR A 61 -5.97 2.12 2.27
C TYR A 61 -7.41 2.47 1.94
N GLY A 62 -8.32 1.54 2.21
CA GLY A 62 -9.74 1.73 1.97
C GLY A 62 -10.52 0.49 2.36
N ALA A 63 -11.82 0.48 2.05
CA ALA A 63 -12.68 -0.64 2.40
C ALA A 63 -12.20 -1.97 1.77
N PRO A 64 -12.30 -3.09 2.49
CA PRO A 64 -11.95 -4.40 1.95
C PRO A 64 -12.73 -4.71 0.68
N HIS A 65 -12.12 -5.45 -0.23
CA HIS A 65 -12.72 -5.87 -1.51
C HIS A 65 -13.06 -4.72 -2.49
N THR A 66 -12.57 -3.50 -2.23
CA THR A 66 -12.63 -2.39 -3.19
C THR A 66 -11.36 -2.34 -4.04
N ALA A 67 -11.47 -1.80 -5.25
CA ALA A 67 -10.32 -1.55 -6.11
C ALA A 67 -9.64 -0.22 -5.75
N VAL A 68 -8.32 -0.18 -5.89
CA VAL A 68 -7.50 1.02 -6.01
C VAL A 68 -6.83 1.00 -7.38
N VAL A 69 -6.82 2.14 -8.07
CA VAL A 69 -6.17 2.30 -9.38
C VAL A 69 -4.89 3.08 -9.20
N LEU A 70 -3.75 2.48 -9.54
CA LEU A 70 -2.45 3.12 -9.48
C LEU A 70 -1.98 3.50 -10.88
N GLY A 71 -1.68 4.77 -11.10
CA GLY A 71 -0.92 5.21 -12.27
C GLY A 71 0.57 5.02 -12.00
N ILE A 72 1.15 3.96 -12.55
CA ILE A 72 2.55 3.59 -12.30
C ILE A 72 3.42 3.79 -13.54
N GLN A 73 4.64 4.26 -13.33
CA GLN A 73 5.71 4.20 -14.31
C GLN A 73 6.64 3.05 -13.96
N HIS A 74 6.73 2.06 -14.85
CA HIS A 74 7.56 0.87 -14.65
C HIS A 74 9.06 1.24 -14.75
N PRO A 75 9.92 0.76 -13.85
CA PRO A 75 11.35 1.14 -13.81
C PRO A 75 12.14 0.74 -15.07
N SER A 76 11.61 -0.16 -15.91
CA SER A 76 12.31 -0.76 -17.05
C SER A 76 11.63 -0.50 -18.40
N ARG A 77 10.38 0.00 -18.42
CA ARG A 77 9.63 0.27 -19.66
C ARG A 77 9.71 1.73 -20.14
N GLY A 78 10.52 2.56 -19.48
CA GLY A 78 10.70 3.97 -19.85
C GLY A 78 9.67 4.92 -19.22
N ALA A 79 9.34 6.01 -19.89
CA ALA A 79 8.53 7.12 -19.35
C ALA A 79 7.01 6.87 -19.39
N GLY A 80 6.55 5.74 -19.92
CA GLY A 80 5.12 5.43 -20.02
C GLY A 80 4.49 5.18 -18.65
N ILE A 81 3.36 5.84 -18.39
CA ILE A 81 2.49 5.58 -17.24
C ILE A 81 1.43 4.57 -17.65
N SER A 82 1.13 3.61 -16.77
CA SER A 82 0.07 2.63 -16.97
C SER A 82 -0.77 2.51 -15.72
N ASP A 83 -2.08 2.39 -15.91
CA ASP A 83 -3.01 2.20 -14.80
C ASP A 83 -3.10 0.72 -14.44
N VAL A 84 -2.99 0.43 -13.15
CA VAL A 84 -3.10 -0.92 -12.58
C VAL A 84 -4.14 -0.90 -11.47
N ALA A 85 -5.23 -1.63 -11.70
CA ALA A 85 -6.28 -1.83 -10.70
C ALA A 85 -5.93 -3.00 -9.78
N ILE A 86 -5.97 -2.78 -8.47
CA ILE A 86 -5.68 -3.79 -7.45
C ILE A 86 -6.82 -3.81 -6.43
N ILE A 87 -7.31 -5.00 -6.12
CA ILE A 87 -8.29 -5.17 -5.04
C ILE A 87 -7.57 -5.09 -3.69
N ARG A 88 -8.07 -4.30 -2.75
CA ARG A 88 -7.57 -4.25 -1.38
C ARG A 88 -7.88 -5.58 -0.67
N ALA A 89 -6.87 -6.16 -0.02
CA ALA A 89 -7.00 -7.48 0.60
C ALA A 89 -8.05 -7.43 1.72
N GLY A 90 -9.05 -8.32 1.73
CA GLY A 90 -9.93 -8.43 2.92
C GLY A 90 -9.08 -8.63 4.17
N SER A 91 -9.37 -7.90 5.25
CA SER A 91 -8.59 -8.04 6.49
C SER A 91 -8.79 -9.45 7.03
N PRO A 92 -7.74 -10.25 7.32
CA PRO A 92 -7.90 -11.25 8.37
C PRO A 92 -8.25 -10.48 9.65
N PRO A 93 -9.21 -10.95 10.47
CA PRO A 93 -9.60 -10.26 11.69
C PRO A 93 -8.36 -10.01 12.54
N ARG A 94 -8.17 -8.77 12.99
CA ARG A 94 -7.07 -8.44 13.90
C ARG A 94 -7.24 -9.34 15.14
N PRO A 95 -6.22 -10.13 15.55
CA PRO A 95 -6.31 -10.81 16.83
C PRO A 95 -6.60 -9.75 17.91
N PRO A 96 -7.47 -10.04 18.88
CA PRO A 96 -7.78 -9.09 19.94
C PRO A 96 -6.47 -8.65 20.60
N PRO A 97 -6.34 -7.37 21.00
CA PRO A 97 -5.18 -6.94 21.76
C PRO A 97 -5.03 -7.85 22.99
N PRO A 98 -3.81 -8.20 23.41
CA PRO A 98 -3.62 -8.94 24.65
C PRO A 98 -4.31 -8.17 25.78
N PRO A 99 -5.04 -8.85 26.69
CA PRO A 99 -5.69 -8.19 27.80
C PRO A 99 -4.65 -7.39 28.61
N PRO A 100 -4.93 -6.13 28.99
CA PRO A 100 -4.06 -5.40 29.90
C PRO A 100 -4.01 -6.17 31.23
N GLY A 101 -2.82 -6.64 31.62
CA GLY A 101 -2.59 -7.17 32.97
C GLY A 101 -2.31 -8.67 33.07
N SER A 102 -1.34 -9.21 32.32
CA SER A 102 -0.57 -10.36 32.82
C SER A 102 0.63 -9.87 33.63
N THR A 103 0.34 -9.12 34.70
CA THR A 103 1.26 -8.92 35.81
C THR A 103 0.51 -9.36 37.06
N ASP A 104 0.45 -10.66 37.32
CA ASP A 104 0.61 -11.15 38.69
C ASP A 104 0.89 -12.65 38.74
N ALA A 105 1.64 -13.02 39.78
CA ALA A 105 1.77 -14.33 40.40
C ALA A 105 2.52 -15.45 39.64
N ALA A 106 3.82 -15.54 39.92
CA ALA A 106 4.35 -16.79 40.46
C ALA A 106 5.39 -16.46 41.55
N HIS A 107 5.04 -16.86 42.77
CA HIS A 107 5.88 -16.92 43.96
C HIS A 107 7.09 -17.83 43.78
#